data_AF-A0A3N4L7P8-F1
#
_entry.id   AF-A0A3N4L7P8-F1
#
_cell.length_a   1.000
_cell.length_b   1.000
_cell.length_c   1.000
_cell.angle_alpha   90.00
_cell.angle_beta   90.00
_cell.angle_gamma   90.00
#
_symmetry.space_group_name_H-M   'P 1'
#
loop_
_entity.id
_entity.type
_entity.pdbx_description
1 polymer ?
#
loop_
_entity_poly.entity_id
_entity_poly.type
_entity_poly.pdbx_seq_one_letter_code
_entity_poly.pdbx_strand_id
1 'polypeptide(L)'
;MPSGQLATCFQQYNDDVLELLSSILQFVPSRRYTAIQALNAPYFHSLRESGLPAKYERDCPALFNSKFEERIANLEDSLALIEEEFRLPVDTICDCVSDPDPDPRFESESEFELQVGNGNAVIHRRHSV
;
A
#
# COMPACT_ATOMS: atom_id res chain seq x y z
N MET A 1 -28.15 -11.57 16.04
CA MET A 1 -27.69 -10.81 17.22
C MET A 1 -26.20 -11.10 17.34
N PRO A 2 -25.32 -10.14 17.02
CA PRO A 2 -23.88 -10.35 17.09
C PRO A 2 -23.52 -10.54 18.56
N SER A 3 -23.16 -11.76 18.93
CA SER A 3 -22.84 -12.11 20.31
C SER A 3 -21.39 -11.76 20.60
N GLY A 4 -21.12 -10.70 21.35
CA GLY A 4 -19.77 -10.37 21.80
C GLY A 4 -19.61 -9.01 22.46
N GLN A 5 -18.51 -8.84 23.21
CA GLN A 5 -18.17 -7.58 23.91
C GLN A 5 -18.03 -6.39 22.95
N LEU A 6 -17.61 -6.64 21.71
CA LEU A 6 -17.47 -5.61 20.67
C LEU A 6 -18.81 -4.92 20.33
N ALA A 7 -19.91 -5.68 20.24
CA ALA A 7 -21.22 -5.11 19.95
C ALA A 7 -21.72 -4.18 21.07
N THR A 8 -21.31 -4.43 22.31
CA THR A 8 -21.62 -3.56 23.46
C THR A 8 -20.86 -2.23 23.38
N CYS A 9 -19.62 -2.25 22.91
CA CYS A 9 -18.78 -1.06 22.77
C CYS A 9 -19.10 -0.23 21.51
N PHE A 10 -19.56 -0.88 20.44
CA PHE A 10 -19.66 -0.29 19.10
C PHE A 10 -21.07 -0.45 18.50
N GLN A 11 -22.08 0.01 19.24
CA GLN A 11 -23.50 -0.17 18.92
C GLN A 11 -23.95 0.51 17.61
N GLN A 12 -23.17 1.46 17.11
CA GLN A 12 -23.47 2.24 15.90
C GLN A 12 -23.05 1.56 14.59
N TYR A 13 -22.27 0.48 14.66
CA TYR A 13 -21.79 -0.23 13.47
C TYR A 13 -22.68 -1.43 13.16
N ASN A 14 -22.71 -1.81 11.87
CA ASN A 14 -23.46 -2.99 11.44
C ASN A 14 -22.77 -4.29 11.92
N ASP A 15 -23.55 -5.37 11.96
CA ASP A 15 -23.09 -6.68 12.43
C ASP A 15 -21.89 -7.20 11.60
N ASP A 16 -21.88 -6.96 10.29
CA ASP A 16 -20.81 -7.39 9.39
C ASP A 16 -19.44 -6.78 9.72
N VAL A 17 -19.41 -5.49 10.11
CA VAL A 17 -18.18 -4.83 10.58
C VAL A 17 -17.69 -5.47 11.87
N LEU A 18 -18.62 -5.68 12.81
CA LEU A 18 -18.29 -6.22 14.13
C LEU A 18 -17.79 -7.65 14.03
N GLU A 19 -18.36 -8.46 13.14
CA GLU A 19 -17.95 -9.83 12.89
C GLU A 19 -16.54 -9.88 12.25
N LEU A 20 -16.29 -9.05 11.24
CA LEU A 20 -14.97 -8.92 10.62
C LEU A 20 -13.90 -8.49 11.64
N LEU A 21 -14.19 -7.45 12.43
CA LEU A 21 -13.28 -6.97 13.48
C LEU A 21 -12.99 -8.06 14.52
N SER A 22 -14.01 -8.80 14.95
CA SER A 22 -13.83 -9.90 15.89
C SER A 22 -12.94 -11.02 15.35
N SER A 23 -12.97 -11.22 14.03
CA SER A 23 -12.17 -12.25 13.34
C SER A 23 -10.71 -11.81 13.09
N ILE A 24 -10.46 -10.50 12.95
CA ILE A 24 -9.11 -9.93 12.80
C ILE A 24 -8.44 -9.74 14.16
N LEU A 25 -9.18 -9.33 15.18
CA LEU A 25 -8.63 -9.04 16.52
C LEU A 25 -8.51 -10.28 17.41
N GLN A 26 -8.37 -11.46 16.80
CA GLN A 26 -8.10 -12.70 17.52
C GLN A 26 -6.73 -12.65 18.20
N PHE A 27 -6.71 -13.01 19.48
CA PHE A 27 -5.49 -13.08 20.29
C PHE A 27 -4.53 -14.16 19.78
N VAL A 28 -5.07 -15.34 19.43
CA VAL A 28 -4.29 -16.44 18.88
C VAL A 28 -4.05 -16.19 17.38
N PRO A 29 -2.79 -16.03 16.92
CA PRO A 29 -2.51 -15.64 15.54
C PRO A 29 -3.04 -16.63 14.49
N SER A 30 -3.00 -17.93 14.78
CA SER A 30 -3.50 -18.97 13.86
C SER A 30 -5.02 -18.98 13.68
N ARG A 31 -5.75 -18.26 14.54
CA ARG A 31 -7.22 -18.09 14.44
C ARG A 31 -7.61 -16.78 13.79
N ARG A 32 -6.65 -15.89 13.55
CA ARG A 32 -6.88 -14.59 12.92
C ARG A 32 -7.19 -14.80 11.44
N TYR A 33 -8.14 -14.05 10.92
CA TYR A 33 -8.35 -13.99 9.48
C TYR A 33 -7.08 -13.54 8.75
N THR A 34 -6.75 -14.22 7.67
CA THR A 34 -5.77 -13.74 6.70
C THR A 34 -6.33 -12.56 5.90
N ALA A 35 -5.48 -11.81 5.22
CA ALA A 35 -5.91 -10.73 4.34
C ALA A 35 -6.93 -11.24 3.30
N ILE A 36 -6.66 -12.39 2.68
CA ILE A 36 -7.56 -13.02 1.70
C ILE A 36 -8.92 -13.38 2.33
N GLN A 37 -8.95 -13.90 3.55
CA GLN A 37 -10.20 -14.21 4.25
C GLN A 37 -10.99 -12.94 4.59
N ALA A 38 -10.30 -11.90 5.05
CA ALA A 38 -10.90 -10.60 5.36
C ALA A 38 -11.52 -9.95 4.11
N LEU A 39 -10.83 -9.97 2.98
CA LEU A 39 -11.34 -9.47 1.70
C LEU A 39 -12.58 -10.24 1.20
N ASN A 40 -12.74 -11.48 1.65
CA ASN A 40 -13.91 -12.28 1.32
C ASN A 40 -15.11 -12.06 2.24
N ALA A 41 -14.96 -11.32 3.34
CA ALA A 41 -16.01 -11.12 4.34
C ALA A 41 -17.20 -10.28 3.81
N PRO A 42 -18.43 -10.52 4.33
CA PRO A 42 -19.66 -9.86 3.84
C PRO A 42 -19.59 -8.34 3.79
N TYR A 43 -18.85 -7.73 4.73
CA TYR A 43 -18.61 -6.29 4.78
C TYR A 43 -18.14 -5.69 3.44
N PHE A 44 -17.32 -6.40 2.68
CA PHE A 44 -16.78 -5.93 1.39
C PHE A 44 -17.59 -6.41 0.17
N HIS A 45 -18.80 -6.98 0.33
CA HIS A 45 -19.58 -7.47 -0.82
C HIS A 45 -19.95 -6.35 -1.80
N SER A 46 -20.40 -5.20 -1.31
CA SER A 46 -20.80 -4.06 -2.16
C SER A 46 -19.65 -3.54 -3.03
N LEU A 47 -18.43 -3.53 -2.49
CA LEU A 47 -17.22 -3.11 -3.22
C LEU A 47 -16.77 -4.13 -4.27
N ARG A 48 -17.11 -5.42 -4.08
CA ARG A 48 -16.80 -6.50 -5.04
C ARG A 48 -17.77 -6.54 -6.21
N GLU A 49 -19.04 -6.23 -5.97
CA GLU A 49 -20.05 -6.09 -7.02
C GLU A 49 -19.74 -4.92 -7.97
N SER A 50 -19.01 -3.89 -7.50
CA SER A 50 -18.65 -2.71 -8.29
C SER A 50 -17.41 -2.84 -9.18
N GLY A 51 -16.75 -4.00 -9.28
CA GLY A 51 -15.84 -4.21 -10.41
C GLY A 51 -14.71 -5.23 -10.30
N LEU A 52 -14.29 -5.68 -9.12
CA LEU A 52 -13.20 -6.66 -9.02
C LEU A 52 -13.41 -7.61 -7.82
N PRO A 53 -13.80 -8.88 -8.02
CA PRO A 53 -13.72 -9.88 -6.95
C PRO A 53 -12.27 -10.06 -6.49
N ALA A 54 -12.07 -10.39 -5.20
CA ALA A 54 -10.76 -10.53 -4.53
C ALA A 54 -9.75 -11.42 -5.28
N LYS A 55 -10.20 -12.32 -6.16
CA LYS A 55 -9.36 -13.11 -7.07
C LYS A 55 -8.57 -12.30 -8.10
N TYR A 56 -8.82 -10.99 -8.24
CA TYR A 56 -8.11 -10.09 -9.14
C TYR A 56 -7.05 -9.23 -8.44
N GLU A 57 -6.92 -9.33 -7.11
CA GLU A 57 -5.70 -8.85 -6.46
C GLU A 57 -4.57 -9.81 -6.86
N ARG A 58 -3.70 -9.33 -7.75
CA ARG A 58 -2.56 -10.12 -8.22
C ARG A 58 -1.51 -10.16 -7.12
N ASP A 59 -1.01 -11.35 -6.84
CA ASP A 59 0.18 -11.51 -6.02
C ASP A 59 1.37 -10.80 -6.67
N CYS A 60 2.28 -10.26 -5.85
CA CYS A 60 3.54 -9.74 -6.36
C CYS A 60 4.33 -10.89 -7.01
N PRO A 61 4.69 -10.80 -8.30
CA PRO A 61 5.35 -11.89 -9.00
C PRO A 61 6.79 -12.14 -8.51
N ALA A 62 7.39 -11.13 -7.87
CA ALA A 62 8.74 -11.20 -7.33
C ALA A 62 8.70 -11.26 -5.80
N LEU A 63 9.51 -12.15 -5.23
CA LEU A 63 9.77 -12.15 -3.80
C LEU A 63 10.75 -11.02 -3.47
N PHE A 64 10.49 -10.32 -2.38
CA PHE A 64 11.42 -9.36 -1.84
C PHE A 64 12.71 -10.06 -1.37
N ASN A 65 13.86 -9.56 -1.81
CA ASN A 65 15.17 -10.10 -1.42
C ASN A 65 15.77 -9.26 -0.29
N SER A 66 15.70 -9.75 0.95
CA SER A 66 16.23 -9.06 2.13
C SER A 66 17.75 -9.19 2.32
N LYS A 67 18.47 -9.84 1.39
CA LYS A 67 19.94 -10.00 1.50
C LYS A 67 20.71 -8.68 1.46
N PHE A 68 20.09 -7.57 1.04
CA PHE A 68 20.72 -6.26 1.12
C PHE A 68 20.98 -5.83 2.57
N GLU A 69 20.20 -6.32 3.55
CA GLU A 69 20.40 -6.01 4.97
C GLU A 69 21.78 -6.51 5.46
N GLU A 70 22.27 -7.62 4.92
CA GLU A 70 23.59 -8.16 5.22
C GLU A 70 24.73 -7.28 4.66
N ARG A 71 24.44 -6.43 3.67
CA ARG A 71 25.39 -5.49 3.06
C ARG A 71 25.50 -4.18 3.86
N ILE A 72 24.59 -3.92 4.81
CA ILE A 72 24.56 -2.68 5.59
C ILE A 72 25.35 -2.88 6.88
N ALA A 73 26.61 -2.44 6.90
CA ALA A 73 27.40 -2.38 8.12
C ALA A 73 27.48 -0.96 8.70
N ASN A 74 27.33 0.07 7.86
CA ASN A 74 27.48 1.47 8.24
C ASN A 74 26.57 2.40 7.40
N LEU A 75 26.64 3.70 7.70
CA LEU A 75 25.85 4.73 7.01
C LEU A 75 26.23 4.89 5.53
N GLU A 76 27.50 4.70 5.17
CA GLU A 76 27.99 4.78 3.79
C GLU A 76 27.40 3.67 2.92
N ASP A 77 27.29 2.44 3.45
CA ASP A 77 26.63 1.32 2.77
C ASP A 77 25.15 1.60 2.51
N SER A 78 24.44 2.18 3.49
CA SER A 78 23.04 2.60 3.34
C SER A 78 22.87 3.67 2.26
N LEU A 79 23.75 4.68 2.22
CA LEU A 79 23.70 5.74 1.20
C LEU A 79 24.01 5.18 -0.19
N ALA A 80 24.97 4.26 -0.31
CA ALA A 80 25.29 3.59 -1.56
C ALA A 80 24.12 2.76 -2.11
N LEU A 81 23.38 2.06 -1.25
CA LEU A 81 22.16 1.33 -1.65
C LEU A 81 21.06 2.28 -2.11
N ILE A 82 20.89 3.42 -1.44
CA ILE A 82 19.90 4.44 -1.83
C ILE A 82 20.27 5.01 -3.21
N GLU A 83 21.55 5.33 -3.45
CA GLU A 83 22.03 5.80 -4.75
C GLU A 83 21.88 4.74 -5.86
N GLU A 84 21.98 3.45 -5.53
CA GLU A 84 21.73 2.32 -6.43
C GLU A 84 20.26 2.29 -6.89
N GLU A 85 19.31 2.47 -5.95
CA GLU A 85 17.86 2.56 -6.26
C GLU A 85 17.52 3.77 -7.13
N PHE A 86 18.14 4.94 -6.87
CA PHE A 86 17.93 6.14 -7.69
C PHE A 86 18.54 6.04 -9.10
N ARG A 87 19.44 5.08 -9.35
CA ARG A 87 20.08 4.87 -10.65
C ARG A 87 19.29 3.98 -11.60
N LEU A 88 18.21 3.34 -11.15
CA LEU A 88 17.42 2.48 -12.01
C LEU A 88 16.76 3.30 -13.13
N PRO A 89 16.86 2.87 -14.41
CA PRO A 89 16.09 3.48 -15.48
C PRO A 89 14.60 3.33 -15.17
N VAL A 90 13.84 4.39 -15.46
CA VAL A 90 12.39 4.53 -15.23
C VAL A 90 11.57 3.37 -15.83
N ASP A 91 12.16 2.59 -16.73
CA ASP A 91 11.52 1.46 -17.43
C ASP A 91 11.49 0.14 -16.64
N THR A 92 11.86 0.13 -15.34
CA THR A 92 11.79 -1.08 -14.50
C THR A 92 10.53 -1.16 -13.63
N ILE A 93 9.47 -0.45 -14.02
CA ILE A 93 8.14 -0.64 -13.44
C ILE A 93 7.55 -1.89 -14.09
N CYS A 94 7.22 -2.87 -13.25
CA CYS A 94 6.63 -4.14 -13.67
C CYS A 94 5.41 -3.90 -14.60
N ASP A 95 5.42 -4.49 -15.81
CA ASP A 95 4.35 -4.47 -16.85
C ASP A 95 3.00 -5.10 -16.41
N CYS A 96 2.65 -5.04 -15.13
CA CYS A 96 1.38 -5.58 -14.64
C CYS A 96 0.21 -4.59 -14.65
N VAL A 97 0.41 -3.33 -15.08
CA VAL A 97 -0.69 -2.38 -15.28
C VAL A 97 -0.86 -2.15 -16.79
N SER A 98 -1.87 -2.78 -17.39
CA SER A 98 -2.43 -2.21 -18.61
C SER A 98 -3.14 -0.94 -18.18
N ASP A 99 -2.60 0.21 -18.57
CA ASP A 99 -3.11 1.53 -18.21
C ASP A 99 -4.63 1.63 -18.42
N PRO A 100 -5.43 1.98 -17.40
CA PRO A 100 -6.72 2.59 -17.65
C PRO A 100 -6.48 4.02 -18.17
N ASP A 101 -7.25 4.43 -19.19
CA ASP A 101 -7.18 5.74 -19.85
C ASP A 101 -6.89 6.91 -18.88
N PRO A 102 -5.99 7.85 -19.23
CA PRO A 102 -5.65 8.97 -18.35
C PRO A 102 -6.86 9.88 -18.08
N ASP A 103 -7.18 10.07 -16.80
CA ASP A 103 -8.22 11.00 -16.33
C ASP A 103 -7.77 12.45 -16.60
N PRO A 104 -8.50 13.25 -17.39
CA PRO A 104 -8.07 14.59 -17.85
C PRO A 104 -8.09 15.67 -16.75
N ARG A 105 -8.14 15.31 -15.47
CA ARG A 105 -8.30 16.25 -14.33
C ARG A 105 -7.03 16.53 -13.54
N PHE A 106 -5.91 15.87 -13.82
CA PHE A 106 -4.67 16.01 -13.06
C PHE A 106 -3.50 16.51 -13.94
N GLU A 107 -3.57 17.76 -14.37
CA GLU A 107 -2.37 18.53 -14.74
C GLU A 107 -2.21 19.66 -13.72
N SER A 108 -1.38 19.44 -12.69
CA SER A 108 -0.88 20.54 -11.86
C SER A 108 0.62 20.39 -11.65
N GLU A 109 1.41 21.15 -12.38
CA GLU A 109 2.83 21.34 -12.10
C GLU A 109 2.96 22.11 -10.77
N SER A 110 3.68 21.57 -9.80
CA SER A 110 3.99 22.26 -8.54
C SER A 110 5.49 22.49 -8.45
N GLU A 111 5.88 23.75 -8.30
CA GLU A 111 7.26 24.21 -8.19
C GLU A 111 7.61 24.38 -6.71
N PHE A 112 8.71 23.78 -6.25
CA PHE A 112 9.19 23.94 -4.88
C PHE A 112 10.65 24.41 -4.90
N GLU A 113 10.91 25.53 -4.22
CA GLU A 113 12.27 26.02 -3.97
C GLU A 113 12.79 25.50 -2.63
N LEU A 114 13.97 24.86 -2.65
CA LEU A 114 14.68 24.44 -1.45
C LEU A 114 15.91 25.34 -1.25
N GLN A 115 15.96 26.04 -0.11
CA GLN A 115 17.13 26.79 0.31
C GLN A 115 18.17 25.84 0.91
N VAL A 116 19.35 25.77 0.29
CA VAL A 116 20.47 24.96 0.78
C VAL A 116 21.67 25.88 0.97
N GLY A 117 21.85 26.37 2.21
CA GLY A 117 22.95 27.28 2.55
C GLY A 117 22.85 28.63 1.83
N ASN A 118 23.99 29.19 1.39
CA ASN A 118 24.08 30.51 0.73
C ASN A 118 23.68 30.49 -0.77
N GLY A 119 22.86 29.53 -1.21
CA GLY A 119 22.35 29.46 -2.57
C GLY A 119 20.96 28.81 -2.64
N ASN A 120 20.17 29.24 -3.64
CA ASN A 120 18.88 28.64 -3.95
C ASN A 120 19.07 27.55 -5.02
N ALA A 121 18.50 26.36 -4.79
CA ALA A 121 18.38 25.32 -5.81
C ALA A 121 16.89 25.14 -6.15
N VAL A 122 16.55 25.30 -7.43
CA VAL A 122 15.20 25.06 -7.96
C VAL A 122 15.17 23.63 -8.48
N ILE A 123 14.25 22.81 -7.95
CA ILE A 123 14.07 21.43 -8.39
C ILE A 123 12.72 21.33 -9.10
N HIS A 124 12.75 21.13 -10.41
CA HIS A 124 11.54 20.83 -11.18
C HIS A 124 11.20 19.35 -11.03
N ARG A 125 10.13 19.06 -10.29
CA ARG A 125 9.61 17.69 -10.19
C ARG A 125 8.42 17.56 -11.13
N ARG A 126 8.63 16.91 -12.28
CA ARG A 126 7.52 16.35 -13.04
C ARG A 126 7.03 15.13 -12.30
N HIS A 127 5.83 15.20 -11.77
CA HIS A 127 5.12 14.02 -11.31
C HIS A 127 4.50 13.36 -12.54
N SER A 128 5.11 12.27 -13.00
CA SER A 128 4.33 11.21 -13.64
C SER A 128 3.69 10.42 -12.50
N VAL A 129 2.36 10.41 -12.45
CA VAL A 129 1.59 9.46 -11.64
C VAL A 129 1.24 8.29 -12.55
#